data_AF-A0A0R1S8N1-F1
#
_entry.id   AF-A0A0R1S8N1-F1
#
_cell.length_a   1.000
_cell.length_b   1.000
_cell.length_c   1.000
_cell.angle_alpha   90.00
_cell.angle_beta   90.00
_cell.angle_gamma   90.00
#
_symmetry.space_group_name_H-M   'P 1'
#
loop_
_entity.id
_entity.type
_entity.pdbx_description
1 polymer ?
#
loop_
_entity_poly.entity_id
_entity_poly.type
_entity_poly.pdbx_seq_one_letter_code
_entity_poly.pdbx_strand_id
1 'polypeptide(L)'
;MKILGTKLKEIRKANGLSQAELAAGICTQATISLIEKKGQVPSTKILLSICQRLGVPMTMVIANETDEVHELLDKVQGLLFDGDFKQGEIVIQAISIHELVSADDYKRYYYYQGQLKLLADQKPDDALFFFNRAFNQYIISPTDVYGVLCTIGISRSYLLKNAPDRARLYVQQAVESLTGIELTVAVDLQLELTIYGSLAAIYHELHEEKTAAKYAHQAIDRAVGQKSLYLLDYLYLILGQAERVDNQQQALADLATAQTLATVRQHTGILEQVKNQLHSSIG
;
A
#
# COMPACT_ATOMS: atom_id res chain seq x y z
N MET A 1 18.51 17.18 -1.11
CA MET A 1 18.80 17.22 0.36
C MET A 1 18.14 18.47 0.93
N LYS A 2 17.20 18.30 1.87
CA LYS A 2 16.40 19.40 2.44
C LYS A 2 16.66 19.49 3.94
N ILE A 3 16.75 20.70 4.47
CA ILE A 3 16.91 20.90 5.92
C ILE A 3 15.54 21.13 6.56
N LEU A 4 15.24 20.39 7.62
CA LEU A 4 14.01 20.51 8.42
C LEU A 4 14.13 21.72 9.34
N GLY A 5 13.94 22.92 8.79
CA GLY A 5 14.10 24.18 9.52
C GLY A 5 13.23 24.29 10.78
N THR A 6 12.01 23.75 10.73
CA THR A 6 11.10 23.67 11.89
C THR A 6 11.65 22.76 12.98
N LYS A 7 12.19 21.59 12.61
CA LYS A 7 12.79 20.64 13.55
C LYS A 7 14.04 21.21 14.22
N LEU A 8 14.89 21.87 13.43
CA LEU A 8 16.08 22.56 13.96
C LEU A 8 15.70 23.66 14.96
N LYS A 9 14.63 24.42 14.69
CA LYS A 9 14.09 25.43 15.60
C LYS A 9 13.57 24.83 16.91
N GLU A 10 12.87 23.70 16.85
CA GLU A 10 12.39 22.97 18.03
C GLU A 10 13.57 22.52 18.91
N ILE A 11 14.57 21.88 18.30
CA ILE A 11 15.77 21.39 19.02
C ILE A 11 16.53 22.57 19.65
N ARG A 12 16.71 23.68 18.92
CA ARG A 12 17.37 24.88 19.48
C ARG A 12 16.62 25.40 20.71
N LYS A 13 15.29 25.50 20.62
CA LYS A 13 14.46 25.97 21.75
C LYS A 13 14.51 25.01 22.93
N ALA A 14 14.51 23.70 22.68
CA ALA A 14 14.66 22.70 23.73
C ALA A 14 16.01 22.79 24.46
N ASN A 15 17.06 23.24 23.75
CA ASN A 15 18.37 23.56 24.33
C ASN A 15 18.45 24.95 24.99
N GLY A 16 17.36 25.73 25.02
CA GLY A 16 17.33 27.05 25.65
C GLY A 16 18.13 28.15 24.93
N LEU A 17 18.58 27.90 23.69
CA LEU A 17 19.43 28.83 22.94
C LEU A 17 18.62 29.83 22.12
N SER A 18 19.05 31.08 22.04
CA SER A 18 18.63 32.05 21.03
C SER A 18 19.28 31.76 19.67
N GLN A 19 18.76 32.36 18.58
CA GLN A 19 19.37 32.22 17.25
C GLN A 19 20.79 32.82 17.20
N ALA A 20 21.03 33.89 17.96
CA ALA A 20 22.35 34.53 18.04
C ALA A 20 23.37 33.63 18.77
N GLU A 21 22.96 32.99 19.87
CA GLU A 21 23.80 32.04 20.61
C GLU A 21 24.10 30.79 19.78
N LEU A 22 23.11 30.25 19.07
CA LEU A 22 23.36 29.15 18.15
C LEU A 22 24.33 29.56 17.02
N ALA A 23 24.22 30.79 16.51
CA ALA A 23 25.07 31.29 15.43
C ALA A 23 26.52 31.61 15.85
N ALA A 24 26.75 31.93 17.13
CA ALA A 24 28.01 32.52 17.61
C ALA A 24 29.26 31.71 17.21
N GLY A 25 30.19 32.30 16.46
CA GLY A 25 31.41 31.60 16.00
C GLY A 25 31.18 30.52 14.94
N ILE A 26 29.97 30.41 14.38
CA ILE A 26 29.63 29.48 13.30
C ILE A 26 29.16 30.24 12.04
N CYS A 27 28.15 31.09 12.18
CA CYS A 27 27.54 31.86 11.09
C CYS A 27 26.84 33.11 11.64
N THR A 28 25.99 33.76 10.84
CA THR A 28 25.21 34.92 11.30
C THR A 28 23.85 34.48 11.87
N GLN A 29 23.30 35.28 12.80
CA GLN A 29 21.94 35.05 13.31
C GLN A 29 20.89 35.05 12.17
N ALA A 30 21.09 35.87 11.14
CA ALA A 30 20.24 35.89 9.94
C ALA A 30 20.28 34.56 9.18
N THR A 31 21.45 33.91 9.08
CA THR A 31 21.60 32.58 8.48
C THR A 31 20.77 31.54 9.24
N ILE A 32 20.83 31.51 10.58
CA ILE A 32 19.98 30.63 11.40
C ILE A 32 18.50 30.92 11.14
N SER A 33 18.10 32.20 11.09
CA SER A 33 16.71 32.55 10.79
C SER A 33 16.25 32.08 9.41
N LEU A 34 17.12 32.13 8.39
CA LEU A 34 16.80 31.66 7.04
C LEU A 34 16.69 30.13 6.98
N ILE A 35 17.57 29.41 7.68
CA ILE A 35 17.47 27.95 7.84
C ILE A 35 16.12 27.60 8.49
N GLU A 36 15.80 28.20 9.64
CA GLU A 36 14.59 27.86 10.41
C GLU A 36 13.28 28.22 9.70
N LYS A 37 13.24 29.32 8.93
CA LYS A 37 12.01 29.80 8.29
C LYS A 37 11.82 29.32 6.86
N LYS A 38 12.92 29.25 6.09
CA LYS A 38 12.87 28.99 4.63
C LYS A 38 13.47 27.64 4.25
N GLY A 39 13.99 26.87 5.21
CA GLY A 39 14.66 25.61 4.91
C GLY A 39 15.90 25.82 4.02
N GLN A 40 16.56 26.98 4.12
CA GLN A 40 17.76 27.24 3.32
C GLN A 40 18.88 26.31 3.77
N VAL A 41 19.38 25.47 2.87
CA VAL A 41 20.49 24.55 3.17
C VAL A 41 21.80 25.34 3.21
N PRO A 42 22.50 25.38 4.37
CA PRO A 42 23.80 26.03 4.46
C PRO A 42 24.90 25.10 3.92
N SER A 43 26.16 25.55 3.91
CA SER A 43 27.26 24.65 3.59
C SER A 43 27.38 23.51 4.62
N THR A 44 27.89 22.35 4.19
CA THR A 44 28.07 21.17 5.05
C THR A 44 28.86 21.48 6.32
N LYS A 45 29.87 22.35 6.22
CA LYS A 45 30.69 22.80 7.36
C LYS A 45 29.85 23.56 8.41
N ILE A 46 28.98 24.46 7.96
CA ILE A 46 28.09 25.21 8.84
C ILE A 46 27.07 24.28 9.48
N LEU A 47 26.48 23.38 8.68
CA LEU A 47 25.47 22.44 9.16
C LEU A 47 26.02 21.49 10.25
N LEU A 48 27.19 20.90 10.01
CA LEU A 48 27.90 20.06 10.98
C LEU A 48 28.15 20.82 12.29
N SER A 49 28.64 22.06 12.21
CA SER A 49 28.93 22.88 13.39
C SER A 49 27.66 23.20 14.19
N ILE A 50 26.55 23.49 13.51
CA ILE A 50 25.25 23.71 14.15
C ILE A 50 24.77 22.44 14.86
N CYS A 51 24.80 21.29 14.17
CA CYS A 51 24.38 20.00 14.73
C CYS A 51 25.23 19.61 15.95
N GLN A 52 26.54 19.81 15.87
CA GLN A 52 27.47 19.57 16.96
C GLN A 52 27.14 20.43 18.19
N ARG A 53 26.81 21.72 18.00
CA ARG A 53 26.40 22.60 19.11
C ARG A 53 25.06 22.20 19.73
N LEU A 54 24.14 21.69 18.91
CA LEU A 54 22.84 21.20 19.37
C LEU A 54 22.89 19.79 19.97
N GLY A 55 24.03 19.09 19.87
CA GLY A 55 24.20 17.73 20.39
C GLY A 55 23.41 16.67 19.62
N VAL A 56 23.11 16.90 18.34
CA VAL A 56 22.29 16.00 17.52
C VAL A 56 23.04 15.57 16.26
N PRO A 57 22.79 14.36 15.72
CA PRO A 57 23.32 13.98 14.41
C PRO A 57 22.63 14.79 13.30
N MET A 58 23.34 14.99 12.18
CA MET A 58 22.77 15.69 11.00
C MET A 58 21.47 15.05 10.50
N THR A 59 21.34 13.73 10.60
CA THR A 59 20.13 12.97 10.23
C THR A 59 18.87 13.40 10.97
N MET A 60 19.00 14.09 12.11
CA MET A 60 17.83 14.58 12.87
C MET A 60 17.25 15.88 12.32
N VAL A 61 18.03 16.63 11.54
CA VAL A 61 17.65 17.96 11.02
C VAL A 61 17.69 18.04 9.50
N ILE A 62 18.14 16.98 8.84
CA ILE A 62 18.09 16.82 7.39
C ILE A 62 17.00 15.80 7.08
N ALA A 63 16.07 16.16 6.21
CA ALA A 63 15.28 15.17 5.50
C ALA A 63 16.05 14.80 4.23
N ASN A 64 16.34 13.51 4.07
CA ASN A 64 16.68 13.05 2.74
C ASN A 64 15.39 13.12 1.91
N GLU A 65 15.47 13.54 0.65
CA GLU A 65 14.29 13.55 -0.24
C GLU A 65 13.67 12.15 -0.35
N THR A 66 14.47 11.11 -0.13
CA THR A 66 14.02 9.72 0.00
C THR A 66 13.03 9.52 1.16
N ASP A 67 13.19 10.21 2.29
CA ASP A 67 12.32 10.01 3.46
C ASP A 67 10.92 10.58 3.21
N GLU A 68 10.83 11.74 2.57
CA GLU A 68 9.54 12.37 2.21
C GLU A 68 8.80 11.53 1.15
N VAL A 69 9.51 11.00 0.15
CA VAL A 69 8.94 10.07 -0.85
C VAL A 69 8.45 8.78 -0.20
N HIS A 70 9.24 8.17 0.69
CA HIS A 70 8.82 6.94 1.39
C HIS A 70 7.58 7.18 2.23
N GLU A 71 7.50 8.28 2.98
CA GLU A 71 6.31 8.65 3.77
C GLU A 71 5.07 8.83 2.88
N LEU A 72 5.24 9.44 1.70
CA LEU A 72 4.14 9.60 0.74
C LEU A 72 3.71 8.25 0.14
N LEU A 73 4.65 7.37 -0.19
CA LEU A 73 4.37 6.02 -0.67
C LEU A 73 3.65 5.17 0.39
N ASP A 74 4.10 5.23 1.65
CA ASP A 74 3.44 4.57 2.79
C ASP A 74 2.02 5.11 2.99
N LYS A 75 1.84 6.43 2.84
CA LYS A 75 0.53 7.07 2.90
C LYS A 75 -0.40 6.58 1.77
N VAL A 76 0.11 6.46 0.54
CA VAL A 76 -0.68 5.90 -0.58
C VAL A 76 -1.08 4.46 -0.30
N GLN A 77 -0.18 3.65 0.26
CA GLN A 77 -0.49 2.27 0.65
C GLN A 77 -1.62 2.21 1.69
N GLY A 78 -1.55 3.02 2.75
CA GLY A 78 -2.61 3.11 3.75
C GLY A 78 -3.96 3.49 3.13
N LEU A 79 -3.98 4.49 2.26
CA LEU A 79 -5.20 4.92 1.55
C LEU A 79 -5.77 3.83 0.63
N LEU A 80 -4.92 3.04 -0.01
CA LEU A 80 -5.35 1.87 -0.80
C LEU A 80 -6.01 0.81 0.09
N PHE A 81 -5.44 0.54 1.28
CA PHE A 81 -6.02 -0.41 2.24
C PHE A 81 -7.34 0.08 2.85
N ASP A 82 -7.46 1.39 3.07
CA ASP A 82 -8.68 2.01 3.57
C ASP A 82 -9.77 2.17 2.49
N GLY A 83 -9.43 1.91 1.22
CA GLY A 83 -10.35 2.10 0.09
C GLY A 83 -10.55 3.56 -0.32
N ASP A 84 -9.78 4.51 0.23
CA ASP A 84 -9.83 5.93 -0.12
C ASP A 84 -8.97 6.21 -1.35
N PHE A 85 -9.40 5.65 -2.48
CA PHE A 85 -8.67 5.74 -3.73
C PHE A 85 -8.57 7.17 -4.26
N LYS A 86 -9.57 8.02 -4.00
CA LYS A 86 -9.56 9.43 -4.43
C LYS A 86 -8.46 10.21 -3.74
N GLN A 87 -8.32 10.06 -2.43
CA GLN A 87 -7.23 10.70 -1.71
C GLN A 87 -5.89 10.08 -2.09
N GLY A 88 -5.86 8.76 -2.37
CA GLY A 88 -4.68 8.07 -2.90
C GLY A 88 -4.18 8.68 -4.21
N GLU A 89 -5.08 8.99 -5.15
CA GLU A 89 -4.74 9.67 -6.41
C GLU A 89 -4.11 11.06 -6.19
N ILE A 90 -4.63 11.83 -5.23
CA ILE A 90 -4.08 13.14 -4.90
C ILE A 90 -2.66 13.01 -4.34
N VAL A 91 -2.44 12.05 -3.43
CA VAL A 91 -1.13 11.87 -2.78
C VAL A 91 -0.10 11.35 -3.79
N ILE A 92 -0.45 10.37 -4.63
CA ILE A 92 0.51 9.81 -5.60
C ILE A 92 0.91 10.84 -6.66
N GLN A 93 0.02 11.77 -7.03
CA GLN A 93 0.33 12.85 -7.98
C GLN A 93 1.24 13.94 -7.39
N ALA A 94 1.30 14.04 -6.06
CA ALA A 94 2.20 14.96 -5.39
C ALA A 94 3.66 14.45 -5.38
N ILE A 95 3.89 13.16 -5.61
CA ILE A 95 5.23 12.58 -5.70
C ILE A 95 5.83 12.93 -7.05
N SER A 96 6.95 13.68 -7.05
CA SER A 96 7.68 13.93 -8.28
C SER A 96 8.50 12.70 -8.66
N ILE A 97 8.36 12.24 -9.91
CA ILE A 97 9.16 11.12 -10.43
C ILE A 97 10.68 11.36 -10.31
N HIS A 98 11.13 12.61 -10.33
CA HIS A 98 12.53 12.98 -10.20
C HIS A 98 13.07 12.84 -8.76
N GLU A 99 12.18 12.71 -7.77
CA GLU A 99 12.54 12.48 -6.37
C GLU A 99 12.67 10.98 -6.05
N LEU A 100 12.28 10.09 -6.97
CA LEU A 100 12.46 8.64 -6.83
C LEU A 100 13.92 8.29 -7.08
N VAL A 101 14.55 7.61 -6.11
CA VAL A 101 16.00 7.33 -6.13
C VAL A 101 16.28 5.84 -6.27
N SER A 102 15.51 5.01 -5.56
CA SER A 102 15.75 3.57 -5.48
C SER A 102 14.82 2.78 -6.41
N ALA A 103 15.25 1.59 -6.83
CA ALA A 103 14.37 0.67 -7.57
C ALA A 103 13.12 0.30 -6.76
N ASP A 104 13.21 0.33 -5.42
CA ASP A 104 12.08 0.12 -4.53
C ASP A 104 11.05 1.26 -4.64
N ASP A 105 11.49 2.51 -4.66
CA ASP A 105 10.61 3.68 -4.81
C ASP A 105 9.86 3.59 -6.14
N TYR A 106 10.58 3.28 -7.23
CA TYR A 106 9.99 3.17 -8.56
C TYR A 106 8.97 2.05 -8.66
N LYS A 107 9.28 0.83 -8.19
CA LYS A 107 8.33 -0.29 -8.26
C LYS A 107 7.08 -0.02 -7.42
N ARG A 108 7.23 0.56 -6.23
CA ARG A 108 6.12 0.95 -5.34
C ARG A 108 5.26 2.03 -5.99
N TYR A 109 5.88 3.09 -6.46
CA TYR A 109 5.21 4.21 -7.14
C TYR A 109 4.37 3.73 -8.33
N TYR A 110 4.96 2.95 -9.24
CA TYR A 110 4.23 2.45 -10.41
C TYR A 110 3.19 1.40 -10.04
N TYR A 111 3.46 0.52 -9.07
CA TYR A 111 2.45 -0.40 -8.58
C TYR A 111 1.22 0.34 -8.03
N TYR A 112 1.41 1.35 -7.19
CA TYR A 112 0.29 2.13 -6.63
C TYR A 112 -0.45 2.94 -7.70
N GLN A 113 0.26 3.53 -8.67
CA GLN A 113 -0.38 4.14 -9.85
C GLN A 113 -1.28 3.13 -10.59
N GLY A 114 -0.80 1.90 -10.80
CA GLY A 114 -1.57 0.83 -11.42
C GLY A 114 -2.82 0.46 -10.61
N GLN A 115 -2.67 0.27 -9.29
CA GLN A 115 -3.80 -0.03 -8.40
C GLN A 115 -4.85 1.07 -8.41
N LEU A 116 -4.44 2.33 -8.34
CA LEU A 116 -5.37 3.47 -8.35
C LEU A 116 -6.11 3.56 -9.69
N LYS A 117 -5.42 3.36 -10.83
CA LYS A 117 -6.08 3.32 -12.14
C LYS A 117 -7.06 2.17 -12.29
N LEU A 118 -6.75 1.03 -11.68
CA LEU A 118 -7.60 -0.14 -11.71
C LEU A 118 -8.84 0.01 -10.82
N LEU A 119 -8.67 0.49 -9.59
CA LEU A 119 -9.71 0.51 -8.54
C LEU A 119 -10.54 1.80 -8.54
N ALA A 120 -9.92 2.96 -8.79
CA ALA A 120 -10.62 4.25 -8.80
C ALA A 120 -11.24 4.54 -10.18
N ASP A 121 -10.42 4.42 -11.22
CA ASP A 121 -10.77 4.85 -12.58
C ASP A 121 -11.40 3.75 -13.43
N GLN A 122 -11.29 2.47 -13.02
CA GLN A 122 -11.63 1.29 -13.81
C GLN A 122 -11.01 1.33 -15.22
N LYS A 123 -9.75 1.77 -15.31
CA LYS A 123 -8.96 1.86 -16.55
C LYS A 123 -7.91 0.75 -16.59
N PRO A 124 -8.27 -0.47 -17.02
CA PRO A 124 -7.35 -1.60 -17.02
C PRO A 124 -6.16 -1.43 -17.95
N ASP A 125 -6.29 -0.67 -19.05
CA ASP A 125 -5.16 -0.40 -19.96
C ASP A 125 -4.07 0.47 -19.33
N ASP A 126 -4.47 1.53 -18.61
CA ASP A 126 -3.55 2.37 -17.87
C ASP A 126 -2.91 1.59 -16.71
N ALA A 127 -3.71 0.78 -16.01
CA ALA A 127 -3.23 -0.09 -14.95
C ALA A 127 -2.17 -1.08 -15.48
N LEU A 128 -2.44 -1.75 -16.60
CA LEU A 128 -1.49 -2.64 -17.28
C LEU A 128 -0.19 -1.92 -17.63
N PHE A 129 -0.25 -0.69 -18.15
CA PHE A 129 0.96 0.08 -18.43
C PHE A 129 1.82 0.24 -17.18
N PHE A 130 1.22 0.66 -16.06
CA PHE A 130 1.95 0.89 -14.83
C PHE A 130 2.49 -0.39 -14.19
N PHE A 131 1.70 -1.47 -14.12
CA PHE A 131 2.18 -2.76 -13.60
C PHE A 131 3.32 -3.33 -14.44
N ASN A 132 3.20 -3.29 -15.77
CA ASN A 132 4.28 -3.75 -16.64
C ASN A 132 5.53 -2.87 -16.52
N ARG A 133 5.38 -1.57 -16.27
CA ARG A 133 6.52 -0.68 -16.03
C ARG A 133 7.22 -1.00 -14.73
N ALA A 134 6.48 -1.17 -13.63
CA ALA A 134 7.01 -1.61 -12.35
C ALA A 134 7.77 -2.95 -12.51
N PHE A 135 7.11 -3.95 -13.09
CA PHE A 135 7.62 -5.30 -13.25
C PHE A 135 8.88 -5.35 -14.13
N ASN A 136 8.82 -4.83 -15.36
CA ASN A 136 9.91 -5.04 -16.32
C ASN A 136 11.13 -4.15 -16.08
N GLN A 137 10.98 -2.99 -15.44
CA GLN A 137 12.08 -2.03 -15.28
C GLN A 137 12.71 -2.05 -13.89
N TYR A 138 11.95 -2.45 -12.85
CA TYR A 138 12.38 -2.25 -11.46
C TYR A 138 12.32 -3.50 -10.58
N ILE A 139 11.71 -4.59 -11.05
CA ILE A 139 11.78 -5.90 -10.37
C ILE A 139 13.02 -6.64 -10.85
N ILE A 140 13.94 -6.89 -9.92
CA ILE A 140 15.23 -7.55 -10.20
C ILE A 140 15.25 -8.99 -9.68
N SER A 141 14.53 -9.25 -8.58
CA SER A 141 14.47 -10.58 -7.96
C SER A 141 13.17 -11.30 -8.32
N PRO A 142 13.23 -12.61 -8.66
CA PRO A 142 12.02 -13.42 -8.83
C PRO A 142 11.21 -13.61 -7.53
N THR A 143 11.83 -13.34 -6.36
CA THR A 143 11.18 -13.40 -5.05
C THR A 143 10.75 -12.02 -4.52
N ASP A 144 10.71 -10.99 -5.38
CA ASP A 144 10.20 -9.68 -5.00
C ASP A 144 8.66 -9.68 -4.93
N VAL A 145 8.10 -9.31 -3.78
CA VAL A 145 6.64 -9.30 -3.57
C VAL A 145 5.93 -8.32 -4.51
N TYR A 146 6.56 -7.20 -4.88
CA TYR A 146 5.96 -6.28 -5.84
C TYR A 146 5.88 -6.89 -7.25
N GLY A 147 6.73 -7.88 -7.57
CA GLY A 147 6.58 -8.69 -8.77
C GLY A 147 5.29 -9.50 -8.75
N VAL A 148 5.00 -10.17 -7.63
CA VAL A 148 3.74 -10.93 -7.42
C VAL A 148 2.53 -9.99 -7.51
N LEU A 149 2.57 -8.87 -6.79
CA LEU A 149 1.48 -7.89 -6.75
C LEU A 149 1.19 -7.28 -8.13
N CYS A 150 2.22 -6.91 -8.90
CA CYS A 150 2.04 -6.44 -10.27
C CYS A 150 1.41 -7.50 -11.16
N THR A 151 1.81 -8.77 -11.01
CA THR A 151 1.25 -9.88 -11.78
C THR A 151 -0.22 -10.15 -11.43
N ILE A 152 -0.59 -10.04 -10.15
CA ILE A 152 -1.98 -10.07 -9.69
C ILE A 152 -2.78 -8.89 -10.30
N GLY A 153 -2.22 -7.67 -10.27
CA GLY A 153 -2.84 -6.49 -10.88
C GLY A 153 -3.05 -6.63 -12.39
N ILE A 154 -2.10 -7.24 -13.10
CA ILE A 154 -2.21 -7.56 -14.53
C ILE A 154 -3.33 -8.57 -14.76
N SER A 155 -3.40 -9.64 -13.97
CA SER A 155 -4.47 -10.63 -14.06
C SER A 155 -5.84 -9.98 -13.86
N ARG A 156 -6.00 -9.16 -12.81
CA ARG A 156 -7.23 -8.42 -12.53
C ARG A 156 -7.61 -7.46 -13.65
N SER A 157 -6.62 -6.80 -14.26
CA SER A 157 -6.84 -5.93 -15.42
C SER A 157 -7.40 -6.71 -16.62
N TYR A 158 -6.95 -7.95 -16.84
CA TYR A 158 -7.49 -8.80 -17.90
C TYR A 158 -8.90 -9.32 -17.61
N LEU A 159 -9.26 -9.56 -16.35
CA LEU A 159 -10.65 -9.86 -15.97
C LEU A 159 -11.58 -8.69 -16.31
N LEU A 160 -11.23 -7.45 -15.95
CA LEU A 160 -12.00 -6.26 -16.31
C LEU A 160 -12.13 -6.05 -17.82
N LYS A 161 -11.17 -6.56 -18.60
CA LYS A 161 -11.19 -6.56 -20.07
C LYS A 161 -11.95 -7.75 -20.68
N ASN A 162 -12.64 -8.56 -19.87
CA ASN A 162 -13.32 -9.79 -20.28
C ASN A 162 -12.39 -10.78 -21.01
N ALA A 163 -11.14 -10.91 -20.54
CA ALA A 163 -10.13 -11.81 -21.10
C ALA A 163 -9.68 -12.87 -20.06
N PRO A 164 -10.57 -13.80 -19.65
CA PRO A 164 -10.33 -14.72 -18.54
C PRO A 164 -9.14 -15.66 -18.77
N ASP A 165 -8.89 -16.12 -20.00
CA ASP A 165 -7.76 -17.00 -20.29
C ASP A 165 -6.41 -16.32 -20.02
N ARG A 166 -6.30 -15.02 -20.34
CA ARG A 166 -5.10 -14.23 -20.02
C ARG A 166 -5.00 -14.00 -18.53
N ALA A 167 -6.11 -13.65 -17.87
CA ALA A 167 -6.13 -13.50 -16.42
C ALA A 167 -5.66 -14.76 -15.70
N ARG A 168 -6.10 -15.94 -16.16
CA ARG A 168 -5.69 -17.25 -15.63
C ARG A 168 -4.18 -17.47 -15.76
N LEU A 169 -3.60 -17.16 -16.91
CA LEU A 169 -2.15 -17.28 -17.12
C LEU A 169 -1.35 -16.42 -16.12
N TYR A 170 -1.74 -15.17 -15.94
CA TYR A 170 -1.03 -14.27 -15.02
C TYR A 170 -1.25 -14.63 -13.55
N VAL A 171 -2.45 -15.04 -13.13
CA VAL A 171 -2.65 -15.44 -11.72
C VAL A 171 -1.87 -16.72 -11.39
N GLN A 172 -1.75 -17.66 -12.34
CA GLN A 172 -0.90 -18.84 -12.18
C GLN A 172 0.57 -18.45 -12.03
N GLN A 173 1.08 -17.54 -12.86
CA GLN A 173 2.44 -17.00 -12.73
C GLN A 173 2.66 -16.32 -11.36
N ALA A 174 1.67 -15.58 -10.87
CA ALA A 174 1.75 -14.93 -9.56
C ALA A 174 1.84 -15.96 -8.42
N VAL A 175 1.03 -17.03 -8.49
CA VAL A 175 1.06 -18.14 -7.51
C VAL A 175 2.39 -18.88 -7.54
N GLU A 176 2.93 -19.18 -8.72
CA GLU A 176 4.23 -19.81 -8.87
C GLU A 176 5.34 -18.98 -8.21
N SER A 177 5.36 -17.67 -8.48
CA SER A 177 6.33 -16.74 -7.88
C SER A 177 6.17 -16.67 -6.36
N LEU A 178 4.95 -16.77 -5.86
CA LEU A 178 4.64 -16.75 -4.43
C LEU A 178 5.21 -17.95 -3.67
N THR A 179 5.34 -19.12 -4.30
CA THR A 179 5.88 -20.33 -3.65
C THR A 179 7.32 -20.15 -3.13
N GLY A 180 8.07 -19.23 -3.71
CA GLY A 180 9.44 -18.89 -3.30
C GLY A 180 9.54 -17.82 -2.21
N ILE A 181 8.42 -17.32 -1.67
CA ILE A 181 8.38 -16.19 -0.75
C ILE A 181 7.73 -16.60 0.58
N GLU A 182 8.45 -16.43 1.68
CA GLU A 182 7.88 -16.52 3.01
C GLU A 182 7.18 -15.19 3.38
N LEU A 183 5.91 -15.05 2.99
CA LEU A 183 5.17 -13.78 3.13
C LEU A 183 5.12 -13.23 4.55
N THR A 184 5.01 -14.10 5.56
CA THR A 184 4.93 -13.71 6.97
C THR A 184 6.17 -12.97 7.48
N VAL A 185 7.30 -13.14 6.78
CA VAL A 185 8.56 -12.45 7.07
C VAL A 185 8.79 -11.30 6.09
N ALA A 186 8.36 -11.47 4.84
CA ALA A 186 8.64 -10.53 3.76
C ALA A 186 7.79 -9.25 3.78
N VAL A 187 6.59 -9.28 4.35
CA VAL A 187 5.64 -8.15 4.31
C VAL A 187 4.86 -7.95 5.60
N ASP A 188 4.23 -6.79 5.72
CA ASP A 188 3.21 -6.54 6.73
C ASP A 188 1.95 -7.40 6.49
N LEU A 189 1.16 -7.55 7.55
CA LEU A 189 -0.05 -8.37 7.55
C LEU A 189 -1.10 -7.89 6.54
N GLN A 190 -1.29 -6.58 6.35
CA GLN A 190 -2.33 -6.08 5.45
C GLN A 190 -1.99 -6.40 3.99
N LEU A 191 -0.71 -6.31 3.62
CA LEU A 191 -0.26 -6.68 2.29
C LEU A 191 -0.36 -8.19 2.07
N GLU A 192 0.02 -9.02 3.06
CA GLU A 192 -0.17 -10.47 3.03
C GLU A 192 -1.65 -10.85 2.77
N LEU A 193 -2.57 -10.27 3.56
CA LEU A 193 -4.01 -10.50 3.42
C LEU A 193 -4.55 -10.01 2.08
N THR A 194 -4.03 -8.89 1.57
CA THR A 194 -4.41 -8.34 0.26
C THR A 194 -4.00 -9.28 -0.88
N ILE A 195 -2.82 -9.92 -0.79
CA ILE A 195 -2.38 -10.92 -1.78
C ILE A 195 -3.35 -12.09 -1.81
N TYR A 196 -3.58 -12.75 -0.67
CA TYR A 196 -4.47 -13.92 -0.63
C TYR A 196 -5.92 -13.57 -0.99
N GLY A 197 -6.43 -12.43 -0.51
CA GLY A 197 -7.77 -11.96 -0.86
C GLY A 197 -7.92 -11.64 -2.35
N SER A 198 -6.88 -11.08 -2.98
CA SER A 198 -6.89 -10.83 -4.43
C SER A 198 -6.86 -12.14 -5.23
N LEU A 199 -6.07 -13.13 -4.80
CA LEU A 199 -6.07 -14.46 -5.41
C LEU A 199 -7.45 -15.11 -5.30
N ALA A 200 -8.06 -15.09 -4.11
CA ALA A 200 -9.40 -15.62 -3.88
C ALA A 200 -10.43 -14.97 -4.83
N ALA A 201 -10.41 -13.65 -4.94
CA ALA A 201 -11.30 -12.89 -5.82
C ALA A 201 -11.12 -13.23 -7.30
N ILE A 202 -9.88 -13.32 -7.77
CA ILE A 202 -9.56 -13.64 -9.17
C ILE A 202 -10.02 -15.06 -9.50
N TYR A 203 -9.72 -16.04 -8.65
CA TYR A 203 -10.16 -17.42 -8.89
C TYR A 203 -11.67 -17.57 -8.82
N HIS A 204 -12.36 -16.83 -7.96
CA HIS A 204 -13.82 -16.79 -7.93
C HIS A 204 -14.40 -16.27 -9.27
N GLU A 205 -13.88 -15.16 -9.78
CA GLU A 205 -14.31 -14.60 -11.07
C GLU A 205 -13.95 -15.49 -12.27
N LEU A 206 -12.94 -16.35 -12.13
CA LEU A 206 -12.60 -17.40 -13.10
C LEU A 206 -13.43 -18.69 -12.93
N HIS A 207 -14.38 -18.72 -12.00
CA HIS A 207 -15.22 -19.88 -11.65
C HIS A 207 -14.43 -21.08 -11.11
N GLU A 208 -13.26 -20.84 -10.51
CA GLU A 208 -12.42 -21.85 -9.87
C GLU A 208 -12.66 -21.88 -8.35
N GLU A 209 -13.90 -22.21 -7.97
CA GLU A 209 -14.42 -21.97 -6.60
C GLU A 209 -13.63 -22.66 -5.49
N LYS A 210 -13.14 -23.88 -5.72
CA LYS A 210 -12.32 -24.61 -4.74
C LYS A 210 -11.00 -23.87 -4.44
N THR A 211 -10.40 -23.29 -5.47
CA THR A 211 -9.15 -22.52 -5.35
C THR A 211 -9.44 -21.17 -4.69
N ALA A 212 -10.57 -20.53 -5.03
CA ALA A 212 -11.02 -19.30 -4.39
C ALA A 212 -11.22 -19.48 -2.88
N ALA A 213 -11.99 -20.50 -2.48
CA ALA A 213 -12.24 -20.86 -1.10
C ALA A 213 -10.95 -21.18 -0.34
N LYS A 214 -10.00 -21.91 -0.95
CA LYS A 214 -8.68 -22.19 -0.36
C LYS A 214 -7.96 -20.89 0.05
N TYR A 215 -7.84 -19.92 -0.85
CA TYR A 215 -7.14 -18.66 -0.55
C TYR A 215 -7.93 -17.77 0.41
N ALA A 216 -9.26 -17.79 0.35
CA ALA A 216 -10.12 -17.09 1.30
C ALA A 216 -9.92 -17.63 2.73
N HIS A 217 -9.98 -18.96 2.92
CA HIS A 217 -9.69 -19.62 4.20
C HIS A 217 -8.30 -19.28 4.72
N GLN A 218 -7.27 -19.37 3.87
CA GLN A 218 -5.90 -19.03 4.24
C GLN A 218 -5.76 -17.58 4.75
N ALA A 219 -6.42 -16.63 4.09
CA ALA A 219 -6.44 -15.24 4.52
C ALA A 219 -7.23 -15.03 5.83
N ILE A 220 -8.39 -15.69 5.97
CA ILE A 220 -9.23 -15.61 7.17
C ILE A 220 -8.46 -16.14 8.39
N ASP A 221 -7.88 -17.34 8.29
CA ASP A 221 -7.09 -17.95 9.38
C ASP A 221 -5.95 -17.03 9.81
N ARG A 222 -5.27 -16.43 8.83
CA ARG A 222 -4.18 -15.49 9.08
C ARG A 222 -4.66 -14.22 9.79
N ALA A 223 -5.75 -13.62 9.32
CA ALA A 223 -6.33 -12.41 9.90
C ALA A 223 -6.82 -12.66 11.33
N VAL A 224 -7.59 -13.72 11.56
CA VAL A 224 -8.13 -14.10 12.87
C VAL A 224 -7.00 -14.44 13.84
N GLY A 225 -5.99 -15.22 13.40
CA GLY A 225 -4.83 -15.56 14.22
C GLY A 225 -4.02 -14.34 14.68
N GLN A 226 -4.02 -13.26 13.89
CA GLN A 226 -3.40 -11.98 14.22
C GLN A 226 -4.37 -10.95 14.79
N LYS A 227 -5.62 -11.35 15.10
CA LYS A 227 -6.67 -10.49 15.68
C LYS A 227 -6.99 -9.26 14.82
N SER A 228 -6.87 -9.40 13.50
CA SER A 228 -7.17 -8.35 12.54
C SER A 228 -8.57 -8.53 11.95
N LEU A 229 -9.32 -7.43 11.85
CA LEU A 229 -10.59 -7.37 11.12
C LEU A 229 -10.41 -6.98 9.65
N TYR A 230 -9.17 -6.67 9.24
CA TYR A 230 -8.86 -6.26 7.87
C TYR A 230 -9.20 -7.37 6.88
N LEU A 231 -9.87 -6.98 5.80
CA LEU A 231 -10.42 -7.79 4.71
C LEU A 231 -11.43 -8.89 5.07
N LEU A 232 -11.69 -9.18 6.36
CA LEU A 232 -12.52 -10.34 6.75
C LEU A 232 -13.93 -10.35 6.14
N ASP A 233 -14.62 -9.22 6.13
CA ASP A 233 -15.94 -9.11 5.51
C ASP A 233 -15.94 -9.47 4.02
N TYR A 234 -14.93 -9.00 3.29
CA TYR A 234 -14.74 -9.33 1.88
C TYR A 234 -14.35 -10.81 1.67
N LEU A 235 -13.50 -11.36 2.53
CA LEU A 235 -13.08 -12.77 2.45
C LEU A 235 -14.24 -13.72 2.73
N TYR A 236 -15.06 -13.44 3.76
CA TYR A 236 -16.28 -14.22 4.03
C TYR A 236 -17.33 -14.07 2.93
N LEU A 237 -17.40 -12.91 2.26
CA LEU A 237 -18.25 -12.74 1.08
C LEU A 237 -17.82 -13.69 -0.05
N ILE A 238 -16.53 -13.71 -0.41
CA ILE A 238 -16.00 -14.62 -1.44
C ILE A 238 -16.22 -16.08 -1.03
N LEU A 239 -15.94 -16.41 0.23
CA LEU A 239 -16.10 -17.77 0.72
C LEU A 239 -17.55 -18.25 0.62
N GLY A 240 -18.48 -17.42 1.11
CA GLY A 240 -19.90 -17.69 1.02
C GLY A 240 -20.43 -17.73 -0.42
N GLN A 241 -19.75 -17.11 -1.39
CA GLN A 241 -20.06 -17.24 -2.82
C GLN A 241 -19.54 -18.57 -3.38
N ALA A 242 -18.27 -18.87 -3.12
CA ALA A 242 -17.57 -20.03 -3.66
C ALA A 242 -18.14 -21.36 -3.15
N GLU A 243 -18.55 -21.43 -1.89
CA GLU A 243 -19.01 -22.68 -1.26
C GLU A 243 -20.49 -23.01 -1.55
N ARG A 244 -21.25 -22.15 -2.24
CA ARG A 244 -22.69 -22.39 -2.50
C ARG A 244 -22.98 -23.70 -3.20
N VAL A 245 -22.08 -24.15 -4.08
CA VAL A 245 -22.25 -25.37 -4.87
C VAL A 245 -22.06 -26.62 -4.02
N ASP A 246 -21.16 -26.57 -3.04
CA ASP A 246 -20.78 -27.74 -2.24
C ASP A 246 -21.59 -27.82 -0.93
N ASN A 247 -21.87 -26.69 -0.28
CA ASN A 247 -22.60 -26.64 1.00
C ASN A 247 -23.37 -25.32 1.17
N GLN A 248 -24.63 -25.32 0.74
CA GLN A 248 -25.50 -24.14 0.81
C GLN A 248 -25.71 -23.60 2.24
N GLN A 249 -25.74 -24.47 3.26
CA GLN A 249 -25.95 -24.04 4.63
C GLN A 249 -24.73 -23.29 5.17
N GLN A 250 -23.53 -23.81 4.91
CA GLN A 250 -22.28 -23.16 5.29
C GLN A 250 -22.11 -21.83 4.55
N ALA A 251 -22.36 -21.83 3.24
CA ALA A 251 -22.32 -20.62 2.42
C ALA A 251 -23.21 -19.49 2.96
N LEU A 252 -24.45 -19.81 3.40
CA LEU A 252 -25.33 -18.83 4.03
C LEU A 252 -24.80 -18.31 5.37
N ALA A 253 -24.16 -19.16 6.17
CA ALA A 253 -23.53 -18.75 7.43
C ALA A 253 -22.33 -17.82 7.18
N ASP A 254 -21.52 -18.09 6.16
CA ASP A 254 -20.39 -17.24 5.77
C ASP A 254 -20.86 -15.89 5.22
N LEU A 255 -21.91 -15.87 4.39
CA LEU A 255 -22.54 -14.63 3.94
C LEU A 255 -23.11 -13.80 5.11
N ALA A 256 -23.74 -14.43 6.10
CA ALA A 256 -24.21 -13.73 7.30
C ALA A 256 -23.05 -13.15 8.13
N THR A 257 -21.93 -13.87 8.20
CA THR A 257 -20.69 -13.40 8.82
C THR A 257 -20.13 -12.19 8.07
N ALA A 258 -20.06 -12.25 6.74
CA ALA A 258 -19.68 -11.14 5.87
C ALA A 258 -20.55 -9.90 6.12
N GLN A 259 -21.88 -10.07 6.21
CA GLN A 259 -22.81 -8.97 6.50
C GLN A 259 -22.52 -8.31 7.85
N THR A 260 -22.29 -9.12 8.88
CA THR A 260 -22.02 -8.64 10.24
C THR A 260 -20.73 -7.83 10.26
N LEU A 261 -19.66 -8.38 9.69
CA LEU A 261 -18.36 -7.72 9.64
C LEU A 261 -18.39 -6.45 8.78
N ALA A 262 -19.08 -6.47 7.63
CA ALA A 262 -19.25 -5.29 6.80
C ALA A 262 -20.04 -4.18 7.51
N THR A 263 -20.97 -4.54 8.40
CA THR A 263 -21.68 -3.57 9.25
C THR A 263 -20.71 -2.94 10.27
N VAL A 264 -19.90 -3.75 10.95
CA VAL A 264 -18.89 -3.28 11.91
C VAL A 264 -17.87 -2.35 11.24
N ARG A 265 -17.48 -2.68 10.01
CA ARG A 265 -16.48 -1.94 9.23
C ARG A 265 -17.06 -0.82 8.38
N GLN A 266 -18.38 -0.65 8.36
CA GLN A 266 -19.11 0.36 7.58
C GLN A 266 -18.88 0.23 6.06
N HIS A 267 -18.68 -0.99 5.55
CA HIS A 267 -18.47 -1.27 4.14
C HIS A 267 -19.80 -1.45 3.38
N THR A 268 -20.40 -0.34 2.96
CA THR A 268 -21.72 -0.32 2.31
C THR A 268 -21.81 -1.16 1.04
N GLY A 269 -20.77 -1.15 0.19
CA GLY A 269 -20.76 -1.94 -1.05
C GLY A 269 -20.83 -3.45 -0.81
N ILE A 270 -20.18 -3.96 0.23
CA ILE A 270 -20.26 -5.38 0.60
C ILE A 270 -21.65 -5.70 1.17
N LEU A 271 -22.22 -4.80 1.99
CA LEU A 271 -23.58 -4.98 2.50
C LEU A 271 -24.63 -5.11 1.38
N GLU A 272 -24.51 -4.33 0.31
CA GLU A 272 -25.40 -4.43 -0.85
C GLU A 272 -25.23 -5.77 -1.57
N GLN A 273 -23.99 -6.20 -1.80
CA GLN A 273 -23.70 -7.49 -2.44
C GLN A 273 -24.25 -8.68 -1.64
N VAL A 274 -24.02 -8.71 -0.32
CA VAL A 274 -24.52 -9.79 0.53
C VAL A 274 -26.06 -9.82 0.53
N LYS A 275 -26.71 -8.65 0.65
CA LYS A 275 -28.18 -8.56 0.61
C LYS A 275 -28.74 -9.19 -0.66
N ASN A 276 -28.20 -8.84 -1.83
CA ASN A 276 -28.70 -9.38 -3.10
C ASN A 276 -28.61 -10.92 -3.17
N GLN A 277 -27.62 -11.52 -2.51
CA GLN A 277 -27.41 -12.97 -2.51
C GLN A 277 -28.24 -13.74 -1.49
N LEU A 278 -28.50 -13.13 -0.32
CA LEU A 278 -29.40 -13.71 0.68
C LEU A 278 -30.85 -13.70 0.20
N HIS A 279 -31.29 -12.65 -0.50
CA HIS A 279 -32.67 -12.56 -1.02
C HIS A 279 -32.91 -13.51 -2.21
N SER A 280 -31.91 -13.73 -3.08
CA SER A 280 -32.03 -14.68 -4.20
C SER A 280 -32.06 -16.16 -3.78
N SER A 281 -31.88 -16.45 -2.49
CA SER A 281 -31.98 -17.82 -1.93
C SER A 281 -33.37 -18.15 -1.37
N ILE A 282 -34.30 -17.19 -1.39
CA ILE A 282 -35.66 -17.30 -0.81
C ILE A 282 -36.75 -17.39 -1.90
N GLY A 283 -36.40 -17.26 -3.19
CA GLY A 283 -37.30 -17.41 -4.34
C GLY A 283 -36.99 -18.66 -5.15
#